data_AF-A0AAE3NFZ9-F1
#
_entry.id   AF-A0AAE3NFZ9-F1
#
_cell.length_a   1.000
_cell.length_b   1.000
_cell.length_c   1.000
_cell.angle_alpha   90.00
_cell.angle_beta   90.00
_cell.angle_gamma   90.00
#
_symmetry.space_group_name_H-M   'P 1'
#
loop_
_entity.id
_entity.type
_entity.pdbx_description
1 polymer ?
#
loop_
_entity_poly.entity_id
_entity_poly.type
_entity_poly.pdbx_seq_one_letter_code
_entity_poly.pdbx_strand_id
1 'polypeptide(L)'
;MHTIRMAMVIAMAAVGLAAALAGCGERPQTAVASHRKDDTPAYQGAEGDPFMAKNWTPGDRTSWESQIRARGQYQNEYNKTP
;
A
#
# COMPACT_ATOMS: atom_id res chain seq x y z
N MET A 1 -35.87 26.68 22.25
CA MET A 1 -35.84 26.01 20.93
C MET A 1 -34.60 26.40 20.10
N HIS A 2 -34.30 27.68 19.91
CA HIS A 2 -33.10 28.12 19.16
C HIS A 2 -31.76 27.72 19.82
N THR A 3 -31.68 27.83 21.14
CA THR A 3 -30.49 27.43 21.92
C THR A 3 -30.19 25.93 21.85
N ILE A 4 -31.23 25.10 21.90
CA ILE A 4 -31.12 23.63 21.79
C ILE A 4 -30.65 23.22 20.39
N ARG A 5 -31.18 23.87 19.34
CA ARG A 5 -30.75 23.62 17.95
C ARG A 5 -29.29 24.02 17.74
N MET A 6 -28.86 25.15 18.28
CA MET A 6 -27.47 25.62 18.16
C MET A 6 -26.49 24.69 18.89
N ALA A 7 -26.85 24.19 20.09
CA ALA A 7 -26.06 23.21 20.83
C ALA A 7 -25.92 21.88 20.07
N MET A 8 -26.98 21.42 19.41
CA MET A 8 -26.97 20.17 18.62
C MET A 8 -26.06 20.27 17.39
N VAL A 9 -26.04 21.43 16.70
CA VAL A 9 -25.14 21.66 15.56
C VAL A 9 -23.67 21.68 15.99
N ILE A 10 -23.36 22.32 17.11
CA ILE A 10 -21.99 22.37 17.64
C ILE A 10 -21.51 20.96 18.04
N ALA A 11 -22.36 20.18 18.71
CA ALA A 11 -22.04 18.81 19.08
C ALA A 11 -21.77 17.92 17.86
N MET A 12 -22.60 18.02 16.81
CA MET A 12 -22.39 17.28 15.56
C MET A 12 -21.10 17.68 14.84
N ALA A 13 -20.78 18.99 14.80
CA ALA A 13 -19.54 19.48 14.20
C ALA A 13 -18.29 18.98 14.97
N ALA A 14 -18.35 18.97 16.30
CA ALA A 14 -17.25 18.48 17.14
C ALA A 14 -16.99 16.97 16.92
N VAL A 15 -18.05 16.15 16.84
CA VAL A 15 -17.94 14.72 16.53
C VAL A 15 -17.37 14.49 15.13
N GLY A 16 -17.80 15.28 14.15
CA GLY A 16 -17.30 15.22 12.78
C GLY A 16 -15.80 15.52 12.68
N LEU A 17 -15.32 16.57 13.37
CA LEU A 17 -13.90 16.90 13.42
C LEU A 17 -13.07 15.79 14.10
N ALA A 18 -13.57 15.24 15.21
CA ALA A 18 -12.89 14.15 15.90
C ALA A 18 -12.76 12.89 15.02
N ALA A 19 -13.80 12.56 14.26
CA ALA A 19 -13.77 11.44 13.31
C ALA A 19 -12.81 11.67 12.14
N ALA A 20 -12.70 12.90 11.63
CA ALA A 20 -11.76 13.23 10.55
C ALA A 20 -10.29 13.10 10.97
N LEU A 21 -9.96 13.43 12.23
CA LEU A 21 -8.61 13.26 12.78
C LEU A 21 -8.18 11.79 12.92
N ALA A 22 -9.14 10.85 13.01
CA ALA A 22 -8.83 9.42 13.04
C ALA A 22 -8.17 8.93 11.73
N GLY A 23 -8.32 9.65 10.61
CA GLY A 23 -7.63 9.38 9.35
C GLY A 23 -6.11 9.64 9.40
N CYS A 24 -5.64 10.49 10.30
CA CYS A 24 -4.20 10.75 10.49
C CYS A 24 -3.51 9.78 11.46
N GLY A 25 -4.27 8.87 12.08
CA GLY A 25 -3.77 7.91 13.07
C GLY A 25 -3.56 6.50 12.51
N GLU A 26 -3.52 6.33 11.18
CA GLU A 26 -3.29 5.01 10.61
C GLU A 26 -1.95 4.43 11.10
N ARG A 27 -1.92 3.11 11.32
CA ARG A 27 -0.67 2.44 11.62
C ARG A 27 0.28 2.71 10.46
N PRO A 28 1.58 2.95 10.72
CA PRO A 28 2.55 3.06 9.63
C PRO A 28 2.36 1.89 8.68
N GLN A 29 2.13 2.18 7.39
CA GLN A 29 2.20 1.18 6.33
C GLN A 29 3.67 0.82 6.09
N THR A 30 4.40 0.51 7.16
CA THR A 30 5.69 -0.13 7.03
C THR A 30 5.41 -1.53 6.53
N ALA A 31 6.13 -1.95 5.51
CA ALA A 31 6.14 -3.34 5.10
C ALA A 31 6.82 -4.15 6.22
N VAL A 32 6.12 -4.34 7.34
CA VAL A 32 6.57 -5.13 8.51
C VAL A 32 6.83 -6.59 8.13
N ALA A 33 6.34 -7.01 6.97
CA ALA A 33 6.57 -8.31 6.36
C ALA A 33 7.65 -8.33 5.28
N SER A 34 8.29 -7.19 4.94
CA SER A 34 9.38 -7.24 3.97
C SER A 34 10.59 -7.85 4.67
N HIS A 35 10.72 -9.17 4.54
CA HIS A 35 11.93 -9.94 4.84
C HIS A 35 13.13 -9.47 4.00
N ARG A 36 12.93 -8.49 3.13
CA ARG A 36 13.98 -7.83 2.36
C ARG A 36 14.77 -6.91 3.27
N LYS A 37 15.99 -7.32 3.57
CA LYS A 37 17.03 -6.46 4.10
C LYS A 37 17.38 -5.39 3.06
N ASP A 38 17.42 -4.13 3.47
CA ASP A 38 17.65 -2.96 2.61
C ASP A 38 19.04 -2.94 1.96
N ASP A 39 20.01 -3.60 2.56
CA ASP A 39 21.38 -3.76 2.04
C ASP A 39 21.58 -4.95 1.09
N THR A 40 20.51 -5.68 0.74
CA THR A 40 20.57 -6.82 -0.18
C THR A 40 19.95 -6.53 -1.55
N PRO A 41 20.49 -7.13 -2.63
CA PRO A 41 19.89 -7.06 -3.94
C PRO A 41 18.41 -7.50 -3.91
N ALA A 42 17.55 -6.80 -4.67
CA ALA A 42 16.11 -7.02 -4.63
C ALA A 42 15.66 -8.46 -4.94
N TYR A 43 16.40 -9.18 -5.79
CA TYR A 43 16.10 -10.58 -6.13
C TYR A 43 16.40 -11.57 -5.00
N GLN A 44 17.09 -11.15 -3.93
CA GLN A 44 17.37 -11.98 -2.75
C GLN A 44 16.30 -11.84 -1.66
N GLY A 45 15.57 -10.72 -1.63
CA GLY A 45 14.54 -10.46 -0.63
C GLY A 45 13.19 -11.00 -1.07
N ALA A 46 12.79 -12.16 -0.56
CA ALA A 46 11.41 -12.68 -0.60
C ALA A 46 11.23 -14.03 0.11
N GLU A 47 12.29 -14.66 0.63
CA GLU A 47 12.16 -15.94 1.33
C GLU A 47 11.22 -15.79 2.54
N GLY A 48 10.14 -16.58 2.55
CA GLY A 48 9.11 -16.52 3.59
C GLY A 48 8.12 -15.35 3.48
N ASP A 49 8.23 -14.48 2.47
CA ASP A 49 7.30 -13.36 2.27
C ASP A 49 5.95 -13.88 1.70
N PRO A 50 4.84 -13.75 2.44
CA PRO A 50 3.53 -14.22 1.98
C PRO A 50 2.98 -13.41 0.80
N PHE A 51 3.58 -12.25 0.48
CA PHE A 51 3.18 -11.35 -0.59
C PHE A 51 4.07 -11.49 -1.84
N MET A 52 4.94 -12.50 -1.89
CA MET A 52 5.78 -12.74 -3.04
C MET A 52 4.93 -12.93 -4.32
N ALA A 53 5.28 -12.19 -5.38
CA ALA A 53 4.65 -12.36 -6.67
C ALA A 53 4.88 -13.79 -7.21
N LYS A 54 3.84 -14.37 -7.81
CA LYS A 54 3.96 -15.68 -8.48
C LYS A 54 4.89 -15.56 -9.70
N ASN A 55 5.56 -16.66 -10.07
CA ASN A 55 6.38 -16.83 -11.29
C ASN A 55 7.79 -16.22 -11.29
N TRP A 56 8.39 -16.00 -10.11
CA TRP A 56 9.83 -15.82 -9.97
C TRP A 56 10.34 -16.56 -8.72
N THR A 57 11.65 -16.81 -8.65
CA THR A 57 12.26 -17.62 -7.59
C THR A 57 13.21 -16.75 -6.76
N PRO A 58 13.12 -16.77 -5.42
CA PRO A 58 14.09 -16.08 -4.56
C PRO A 58 15.53 -16.49 -4.86
N GLY A 59 16.43 -15.52 -4.96
CA GLY A 59 17.84 -15.72 -5.32
C GLY A 59 18.12 -15.83 -6.82
N ASP A 60 17.12 -16.10 -7.66
CA ASP A 60 17.28 -16.13 -9.12
C ASP A 60 17.03 -14.75 -9.73
N ARG A 61 18.13 -14.07 -10.03
CA ARG A 61 18.14 -12.75 -10.67
C ARG A 61 17.42 -12.73 -12.02
N THR A 62 17.62 -13.74 -12.87
CA THR A 62 17.04 -13.75 -14.22
C THR A 62 15.52 -13.91 -14.14
N SER A 63 15.04 -14.79 -13.26
CA SER A 63 13.59 -14.93 -13.02
C SER A 63 12.98 -13.62 -12.52
N TRP A 64 13.64 -12.93 -11.58
CA TRP A 64 13.19 -11.65 -11.04
C TRP A 64 13.13 -10.56 -12.12
N GLU A 65 14.21 -10.40 -12.90
CA GLU A 65 14.26 -9.41 -13.99
C GLU A 65 13.18 -9.66 -15.04
N SER A 66 12.92 -10.94 -15.35
CA SER A 66 11.85 -11.33 -16.28
C SER A 66 10.46 -10.93 -15.77
N GLN A 67 10.20 -11.13 -14.47
CA GLN A 67 8.94 -10.80 -13.83
C GLN A 67 8.71 -9.28 -13.78
N ILE A 68 9.76 -8.50 -13.47
CA ILE A 68 9.71 -7.03 -13.48
C ILE A 68 9.41 -6.51 -14.88
N ARG A 69 10.09 -7.04 -15.89
CA ARG A 69 9.86 -6.67 -17.29
C ARG A 69 8.44 -6.99 -17.73
N ALA A 70 7.94 -8.19 -17.41
CA ALA A 70 6.56 -8.59 -17.73
C ALA A 70 5.53 -7.66 -17.07
N ARG A 71 5.73 -7.29 -15.80
CA ARG A 71 4.89 -6.28 -15.12
C ARG A 71 4.89 -4.95 -15.85
N GLY A 72 6.07 -4.47 -16.26
CA GLY A 72 6.20 -3.23 -17.02
C GLY A 72 5.41 -3.26 -18.32
N GLN A 73 5.45 -4.38 -19.06
CA GLN A 73 4.69 -4.52 -20.31
C GLN A 73 3.17 -4.53 -20.09
N TYR A 74 2.68 -5.09 -18.97
CA TYR A 74 1.25 -5.10 -18.65
C TYR A 74 0.72 -3.70 -18.27
N GLN A 75 1.57 -2.88 -17.68
CA GLN A 75 1.25 -1.49 -17.35
C GLN A 75 1.56 -0.52 -18.49
N ASN A 76 1.98 -1.02 -19.66
CA ASN A 76 2.29 -0.17 -20.80
C ASN A 76 1.05 0.03 -21.67
N GLU A 77 0.52 1.25 -21.70
CA GLU A 77 -0.65 1.63 -22.49
C GLU A 77 -0.42 1.50 -24.00
N TYR A 78 0.83 1.64 -24.48
CA TYR A 78 1.15 1.44 -25.89
C TYR A 78 0.95 -0.02 -26.35
N ASN A 79 0.98 -0.98 -25.42
CA ASN A 79 0.66 -2.38 -25.71
C ASN A 79 -0.85 -2.66 -25.66
N LYS A 80 -1.65 -1.72 -25.17
CA LYS A 80 -3.11 -1.80 -25.09
C LYS A 80 -3.72 -1.10 -26.32
N THR A 81 -3.26 -1.46 -27.51
CA THR A 81 -3.93 -1.08 -28.76
C THR A 81 -5.24 -1.87 -28.93
N PRO A 82 -6.28 -1.31 -29.57
CA PRO A 82 -7.55 -2.01 -29.81
C PRO A 82 -7.39 -3.34 -30.57
#